data_AF-A0A4Q6AEH1-F1
#
_entry.id   AF-A0A4Q6AEH1-F1
#
_cell.length_a   1.000
_cell.length_b   1.000
_cell.length_c   1.000
_cell.angle_alpha   90.00
_cell.angle_beta   90.00
_cell.angle_gamma   90.00
#
_symmetry.space_group_name_H-M   'P 1'
#
loop_
_entity.id
_entity.type
_entity.pdbx_description
1 polymer ?
#
loop_
_entity_poly.entity_id
_entity_poly.type
_entity_poly.pdbx_seq_one_letter_code
_entity_poly.pdbx_strand_id
1 'polypeptide(L)'
;MPTHMKNLIAIMLLLWSTVTVTANPTFDKLADVNRCWLDQQDINLNSLPAYRDRSETSWIQLHLSLVEQKLRARNTANLNPVQVKNRMNALGHLHEYWMAGNFPKNEDYSYRTPIFIDKYNTFCAVGYLVKTSGHEAVSRMIAAKTNLAYVKDMNYPELDRWAADNGFSKDELAWIQPGYPPGDNPDQVGDGVDGVVNRLYADDAGGKLYVGGSFSQAGTLQASNIAYVTESNNVYTWHAMGDGINGTVNAIVALNGKVYVAGNFTEAGDQAATNVAYWDGSSWHSMGCTYGTIYDLIVYKNELYISGSFDVCAAMSDVHVARWNGSNWQQV
;
A
#
# COMPACT_ATOMS: atom_id res chain seq x y z
N MET A 1 8.23 71.98 -2.08
CA MET A 1 7.65 70.82 -1.37
C MET A 1 6.18 70.79 -1.75
N PRO A 2 5.63 69.77 -2.44
CA PRO A 2 5.89 68.34 -2.27
C PRO A 2 6.32 67.59 -3.55
N THR A 3 6.71 66.35 -3.33
CA THR A 3 7.32 65.34 -4.19
C THR A 3 6.31 64.59 -5.06
N HIS A 4 6.49 64.58 -6.39
CA HIS A 4 5.88 63.60 -7.29
C HIS A 4 6.84 62.44 -7.54
N MET A 5 6.63 61.34 -6.84
CA MET A 5 7.31 60.07 -7.08
C MET A 5 6.56 59.34 -8.20
N LYS A 6 7.18 59.24 -9.38
CA LYS A 6 6.71 58.40 -10.49
C LYS A 6 7.17 56.97 -10.22
N ASN A 7 6.23 56.04 -10.05
CA ASN A 7 6.50 54.62 -9.94
C ASN A 7 7.09 54.09 -11.25
N LEU A 8 8.36 53.68 -11.23
CA LEU A 8 8.92 52.76 -12.22
C LEU A 8 8.67 51.33 -11.73
N ILE A 9 7.78 50.60 -12.41
CA ILE A 9 7.73 49.14 -12.33
C ILE A 9 8.58 48.62 -13.48
N ALA A 10 9.79 48.15 -13.17
CA ALA A 10 10.61 47.38 -14.09
C ALA A 10 10.06 45.95 -14.13
N ILE A 11 9.40 45.60 -15.24
CA ILE A 11 8.95 44.23 -15.50
C ILE A 11 10.18 43.42 -15.90
N MET A 12 10.71 42.65 -14.95
CA MET A 12 11.76 41.67 -15.20
C MET A 12 11.10 40.43 -15.81
N LEU A 13 11.09 40.34 -17.14
CA LEU A 13 10.67 39.16 -17.89
C LEU A 13 11.68 38.03 -17.62
N LEU A 14 11.39 37.21 -16.60
CA LEU A 14 12.02 35.92 -16.41
C LEU A 14 11.54 34.99 -17.53
N LEU A 15 12.39 34.82 -18.55
CA LEU A 15 12.29 33.74 -19.52
C LEU A 15 12.39 32.41 -18.76
N TRP A 16 11.25 31.83 -18.41
CA TRP A 16 11.18 30.43 -18.02
C TRP A 16 11.42 29.62 -19.29
N SER A 17 12.68 29.29 -19.55
CA SER A 17 12.97 28.16 -20.41
C SER A 17 12.43 26.93 -19.68
N THR A 18 11.28 26.44 -20.12
CA THR A 18 10.83 25.10 -19.76
C THR A 18 11.84 24.15 -20.38
N VAL A 19 12.90 23.82 -19.65
CA VAL A 19 13.66 22.62 -19.93
C VAL A 19 12.65 21.51 -19.76
N THR A 20 12.14 20.98 -20.87
CA THR A 20 11.40 19.73 -20.86
C THR A 20 12.39 18.69 -20.36
N VAL A 21 12.37 18.42 -19.05
CA VAL A 21 13.03 17.26 -18.47
C VAL A 21 12.39 16.08 -19.18
N THR A 22 13.12 15.52 -20.14
CA THR A 22 12.72 14.29 -20.80
C THR A 22 12.57 13.24 -19.72
N ALA A 23 11.33 12.83 -19.47
CA ALA A 23 11.02 11.73 -18.54
C ALA A 23 11.87 10.52 -18.93
N ASN A 24 12.62 9.97 -17.97
CA ASN A 24 13.40 8.76 -18.16
C ASN A 24 12.84 7.71 -17.18
N PRO A 25 11.96 6.81 -17.64
CA PRO A 25 11.28 5.87 -16.75
C PRO A 25 12.23 4.97 -15.95
N THR A 26 13.41 4.67 -16.49
CA THR A 26 14.46 3.94 -15.75
C THR A 26 14.99 4.79 -14.59
N PHE A 27 15.28 6.07 -14.83
CA PHE A 27 15.72 6.98 -13.78
C PHE A 27 14.64 7.18 -12.71
N ASP A 28 13.39 7.34 -13.12
CA ASP A 28 12.26 7.50 -12.19
C ASP A 28 12.13 6.27 -11.28
N LYS A 29 12.24 5.05 -11.84
CA LYS A 29 12.20 3.82 -11.05
C LYS A 29 13.45 3.62 -10.18
N LEU A 30 14.62 4.05 -10.63
CA LEU A 30 15.83 4.08 -9.80
C LEU A 30 15.67 5.05 -8.61
N ALA A 31 15.07 6.22 -8.84
CA ALA A 31 14.78 7.21 -7.79
C ALA A 31 13.69 6.72 -6.82
N ASP A 32 12.73 5.89 -7.28
CA ASP A 32 11.81 5.17 -6.41
C ASP A 32 12.56 4.19 -5.49
N VAL A 33 13.48 3.38 -6.03
CA VAL A 33 14.30 2.45 -5.23
C VAL A 33 15.17 3.20 -4.22
N ASN A 34 15.77 4.33 -4.61
CA ASN A 34 16.56 5.18 -3.73
C ASN A 34 16.52 6.64 -4.19
N ARG A 35 15.95 7.54 -3.37
CA ARG A 35 15.84 8.97 -3.73
C ARG A 35 17.18 9.68 -3.91
N CYS A 36 18.29 9.15 -3.38
CA CYS A 36 19.61 9.74 -3.56
C CYS A 36 20.06 9.81 -5.03
N TRP A 37 19.40 9.10 -5.96
CA TRP A 37 19.58 9.32 -7.41
C TRP A 37 19.30 10.76 -7.84
N LEU A 38 18.36 11.45 -7.19
CA LEU A 38 18.00 12.83 -7.49
C LEU A 38 19.11 13.83 -7.13
N ASP A 39 20.00 13.43 -6.22
CA ASP A 39 21.11 14.27 -5.74
C ASP A 39 22.38 14.10 -6.60
N GLN A 40 22.39 13.14 -7.53
CA GLN A 40 23.59 12.81 -8.32
C GLN A 40 23.70 13.65 -9.58
N GLN A 41 24.69 14.54 -9.62
CA GLN A 41 24.94 15.44 -10.75
C GLN A 41 25.74 14.77 -11.88
N ASP A 42 26.39 13.63 -11.61
CA ASP A 42 27.29 12.90 -12.52
C ASP A 42 26.58 11.76 -13.29
N ILE A 43 25.24 11.77 -13.32
CA ILE A 43 24.44 10.77 -14.04
C ILE A 43 24.14 11.23 -15.46
N ASN A 44 24.60 10.45 -16.43
CA ASN A 44 24.21 10.59 -17.82
C ASN A 44 22.96 9.74 -18.08
N LEU A 45 21.80 10.38 -18.19
CA LEU A 45 20.50 9.72 -18.41
C LEU A 45 20.48 8.88 -19.70
N ASN A 46 21.26 9.26 -20.72
CA ASN A 46 21.33 8.53 -21.99
C ASN A 46 22.16 7.24 -21.90
N SER A 47 22.95 7.07 -20.83
CA SER A 47 23.71 5.83 -20.58
C SER A 47 22.95 4.81 -19.73
N LEU A 48 21.78 5.17 -19.20
CA LEU A 48 20.96 4.25 -18.43
C LEU A 48 20.36 3.19 -19.37
N PRO A 49 20.20 1.93 -18.89
CA PRO A 49 19.56 0.91 -19.71
C PRO A 49 18.10 1.28 -19.99
N ALA A 50 17.60 0.80 -21.13
CA ALA A 50 16.19 0.93 -21.47
C ALA A 50 15.30 0.34 -20.37
N TYR A 51 14.18 1.01 -20.12
CA TYR A 51 13.17 0.54 -19.17
C TYR A 51 12.66 -0.83 -19.59
N ARG A 52 12.48 -1.71 -18.61
CA ARG A 52 11.83 -3.00 -18.76
C ARG A 52 10.99 -3.24 -17.52
N ASP A 53 9.88 -3.93 -17.68
CA ASP A 53 9.18 -4.48 -16.54
C ASP A 53 10.05 -5.56 -15.88
N ARG A 54 10.26 -5.45 -14.56
CA ARG A 54 11.22 -6.24 -13.78
C ARG A 54 10.64 -6.44 -12.38
N SER A 55 11.01 -7.56 -11.75
CA SER A 55 10.75 -7.75 -10.33
C SER A 55 11.45 -6.68 -9.49
N GLU A 56 10.95 -6.47 -8.27
CA GLU A 56 11.56 -5.55 -7.31
C GLU A 56 13.00 -5.92 -6.97
N THR A 57 13.30 -7.22 -6.84
CA THR A 57 14.68 -7.72 -6.70
C THR A 57 15.54 -7.27 -7.88
N SER A 58 15.08 -7.46 -9.12
CA SER A 58 15.83 -7.04 -10.30
C SER A 58 16.02 -5.52 -10.41
N TRP A 59 15.10 -4.72 -9.89
CA TRP A 59 15.28 -3.27 -9.79
C TRP A 59 16.34 -2.88 -8.75
N ILE A 60 16.37 -3.55 -7.59
CA ILE A 60 17.40 -3.34 -6.58
C ILE A 60 18.78 -3.78 -7.11
N GLN A 61 18.86 -4.90 -7.84
CA GLN A 61 20.10 -5.32 -8.51
C GLN A 61 20.60 -4.27 -9.51
N LEU A 62 19.70 -3.76 -10.35
CA LEU A 62 20.06 -2.72 -11.31
C LEU A 62 20.54 -1.44 -10.61
N HIS A 63 19.84 -1.01 -9.55
CA HIS A 63 20.27 0.11 -8.74
C HIS A 63 21.70 -0.08 -8.20
N LEU A 64 21.96 -1.18 -7.50
CA LEU A 64 23.24 -1.42 -6.84
C LEU A 64 24.39 -1.59 -7.85
N SER A 65 24.14 -2.24 -8.99
CA SER A 65 25.15 -2.41 -10.04
C SER A 65 25.57 -1.07 -10.68
N LEU A 66 24.62 -0.16 -10.91
CA LEU A 66 24.93 1.17 -11.45
C LEU A 66 25.63 2.05 -10.41
N VAL A 67 25.20 1.98 -9.15
CA VAL A 67 25.89 2.68 -8.04
C VAL A 67 27.32 2.18 -7.92
N GLU A 68 27.54 0.87 -7.88
CA GLU A 68 28.89 0.27 -7.84
C GLU A 68 29.76 0.78 -9.00
N GLN A 69 29.26 0.71 -10.24
CA GLN A 69 29.98 1.17 -11.42
C GLN A 69 30.40 2.64 -11.29
N LYS A 70 29.48 3.50 -10.84
CA LYS A 70 29.75 4.93 -10.62
C LYS A 70 30.77 5.16 -9.52
N LEU A 71 30.63 4.49 -8.38
CA LEU A 71 31.54 4.65 -7.25
C LEU A 71 32.96 4.13 -7.54
N ARG A 72 33.12 3.14 -8.41
CA ARG A 72 34.42 2.68 -8.93
C ARG A 72 35.09 3.69 -9.86
N ALA A 73 34.30 4.44 -10.64
CA ALA A 73 34.81 5.42 -11.60
C ALA A 73 35.07 6.80 -10.98
N ARG A 74 34.56 7.08 -9.78
CA ARG A 74 34.73 8.37 -9.10
C ARG A 74 36.20 8.62 -8.73
N ASN A 75 36.57 9.89 -8.79
CA ASN A 75 37.92 10.35 -8.44
C ASN A 75 38.21 10.11 -6.94
N THR A 76 39.33 9.47 -6.64
CA THR A 76 39.79 9.15 -5.28
C THR A 76 41.06 9.91 -4.88
N ALA A 77 41.40 11.01 -5.57
CA ALA A 77 42.63 11.77 -5.30
C ALA A 77 42.73 12.33 -3.87
N ASN A 78 41.60 12.48 -3.18
CA ASN A 78 41.53 12.89 -1.78
C ASN A 78 41.72 11.74 -0.77
N LEU A 79 41.80 10.49 -1.23
CA LEU A 79 41.93 9.31 -0.39
C LEU A 79 43.40 8.85 -0.30
N ASN A 80 43.79 8.32 0.86
CA ASN A 80 45.08 7.68 1.01
C ASN A 80 45.07 6.24 0.41
N PRO A 81 46.24 5.62 0.17
CA PRO A 81 46.31 4.30 -0.47
C PRO A 81 45.55 3.18 0.27
N VAL A 82 45.46 3.25 1.61
CA VAL A 82 44.72 2.27 2.42
C VAL A 82 43.22 2.43 2.20
N GLN A 83 42.72 3.67 2.21
CA GLN A 83 41.31 3.97 1.93
C GLN A 83 40.91 3.54 0.52
N VAL A 84 41.76 3.79 -0.48
CA VAL A 84 41.50 3.34 -1.87
C VAL A 84 41.40 1.81 -1.93
N LYS A 85 42.31 1.09 -1.28
CA LYS A 85 42.28 -0.38 -1.22
C LYS A 85 41.01 -0.89 -0.52
N ASN A 86 40.66 -0.31 0.63
CA ASN A 86 39.49 -0.70 1.40
C ASN A 86 38.18 -0.43 0.62
N ARG A 87 38.09 0.73 -0.04
CA ARG A 87 36.98 1.08 -0.93
C ARG A 87 36.77 0.04 -2.01
N MET A 88 37.85 -0.37 -2.69
CA MET A 88 37.77 -1.36 -3.77
C MET A 88 37.36 -2.76 -3.27
N ASN A 89 37.81 -3.15 -2.07
CA ASN A 89 37.37 -4.40 -1.42
C ASN A 89 35.88 -4.33 -1.08
N ALA A 90 35.42 -3.23 -0.47
CA ALA A 90 34.00 -3.04 -0.14
C ALA A 90 33.12 -3.04 -1.40
N LEU A 91 33.53 -2.38 -2.48
CA LEU A 91 32.82 -2.44 -3.76
C LEU A 91 32.83 -3.86 -4.37
N GLY A 92 33.86 -4.67 -4.10
CA GLY A 92 33.87 -6.10 -4.41
C GLY A 92 32.80 -6.88 -3.65
N HIS A 93 32.65 -6.65 -2.34
CA HIS A 93 31.56 -7.24 -1.57
C HIS A 93 30.19 -6.73 -1.99
N LEU A 94 30.08 -5.45 -2.41
CA LEU A 94 28.85 -4.92 -2.98
C LEU A 94 28.46 -5.69 -4.25
N HIS A 95 29.45 -5.98 -5.11
CA HIS A 95 29.28 -6.80 -6.31
C HIS A 95 28.68 -8.16 -6.00
N GLU A 96 29.30 -8.90 -5.07
CA GLU A 96 28.82 -10.21 -4.61
C GLU A 96 27.39 -10.12 -4.05
N TYR A 97 27.11 -9.09 -3.25
CA TYR A 97 25.81 -8.88 -2.62
C TYR A 97 24.68 -8.69 -3.64
N TRP A 98 24.83 -7.77 -4.60
CA TRP A 98 23.76 -7.54 -5.57
C TRP A 98 23.67 -8.68 -6.60
N MET A 99 24.78 -9.35 -6.93
CA MET A 99 24.75 -10.55 -7.76
C MET A 99 23.96 -11.69 -7.10
N ALA A 100 24.08 -11.86 -5.78
CA ALA A 100 23.35 -12.88 -5.02
C ALA A 100 21.85 -12.60 -4.94
N GLY A 101 21.43 -11.32 -4.96
CA GLY A 101 20.02 -10.92 -4.99
C GLY A 101 19.22 -11.23 -3.72
N ASN A 102 19.88 -11.60 -2.62
CA ASN A 102 19.24 -11.84 -1.33
C ASN A 102 19.16 -10.53 -0.53
N PHE A 103 18.03 -9.84 -0.65
CA PHE A 103 17.79 -8.54 -0.05
C PHE A 103 16.81 -8.63 1.11
N PRO A 104 16.92 -7.75 2.12
CA PRO A 104 16.01 -7.78 3.23
C PRO A 104 14.58 -7.42 2.81
N LYS A 105 13.61 -7.99 3.53
CA LYS A 105 12.19 -7.69 3.35
C LYS A 105 11.71 -6.70 4.42
N ASN A 106 10.90 -5.72 4.01
CA ASN A 106 10.23 -4.81 4.93
C ASN A 106 8.74 -5.13 4.94
N GLU A 107 8.30 -5.91 5.92
CA GLU A 107 6.91 -6.35 6.07
C GLU A 107 6.10 -5.43 7.01
N ASP A 108 6.74 -4.41 7.60
CA ASP A 108 6.14 -3.57 8.64
C ASP A 108 5.32 -2.39 8.08
N TYR A 109 5.52 -2.04 6.79
CA TYR A 109 4.91 -0.87 6.16
C TYR A 109 4.36 -1.19 4.78
N SER A 110 3.27 -0.51 4.39
CA SER A 110 2.60 -0.64 3.09
C SER A 110 3.28 0.13 1.95
N TYR A 111 4.43 0.76 2.21
CA TYR A 111 5.18 1.54 1.23
C TYR A 111 6.69 1.32 1.39
N ARG A 112 7.44 1.60 0.32
CA ARG A 112 8.88 1.37 0.27
C ARG A 112 9.60 2.09 1.41
N THR A 113 10.27 1.34 2.28
CA THR A 113 10.97 1.85 3.45
C THR A 113 12.29 1.10 3.61
N PRO A 114 13.42 1.76 3.93
CA PRO A 114 14.67 1.05 4.18
C PRO A 114 14.52 0.16 5.42
N ILE A 115 15.28 -0.92 5.47
CA ILE A 115 15.46 -1.73 6.67
C ILE A 115 16.93 -2.14 6.73
N PHE A 116 17.60 -2.01 7.87
CA PHE A 116 19.03 -2.26 7.99
C PHE A 116 19.34 -3.75 8.12
N ILE A 117 18.56 -4.47 8.94
CA ILE A 117 18.55 -5.94 9.04
C ILE A 117 17.10 -6.38 9.23
N ASP A 118 16.60 -7.30 8.40
CA ASP A 118 15.24 -7.83 8.55
C ASP A 118 15.14 -8.92 9.63
N LYS A 119 13.90 -9.36 9.90
CA LYS A 119 13.63 -10.44 10.87
C LYS A 119 14.21 -11.80 10.48
N TYR A 120 14.61 -11.97 9.21
CA TYR A 120 15.25 -13.17 8.68
C TYR A 120 16.79 -13.08 8.76
N ASN A 121 17.32 -12.03 9.42
CA ASN A 121 18.75 -11.77 9.57
C ASN A 121 19.46 -11.50 8.22
N THR A 122 18.72 -10.99 7.24
CA THR A 122 19.24 -10.47 5.98
C THR A 122 19.63 -9.01 6.17
N PHE A 123 20.89 -8.69 5.84
CA PHE A 123 21.43 -7.34 5.99
C PHE A 123 21.16 -6.54 4.73
N CYS A 124 20.88 -5.23 4.86
CA CYS A 124 20.88 -4.33 3.72
C CYS A 124 22.29 -4.19 3.11
N ALA A 125 22.40 -3.55 1.94
CA ALA A 125 23.67 -3.39 1.25
C ALA A 125 24.75 -2.74 2.16
N VAL A 126 24.44 -1.62 2.82
CA VAL A 126 25.39 -0.94 3.73
C VAL A 126 25.74 -1.83 4.94
N GLY A 127 24.73 -2.44 5.57
CA GLY A 127 24.95 -3.33 6.71
C GLY A 127 25.79 -4.57 6.35
N TYR A 128 25.64 -5.08 5.13
CA TYR A 128 26.42 -6.17 4.58
C TYR A 128 27.90 -5.78 4.40
N LEU A 129 28.20 -4.61 3.84
CA LEU A 129 29.57 -4.11 3.69
C LEU A 129 30.28 -3.95 5.04
N VAL A 130 29.57 -3.39 6.02
CA VAL A 130 30.07 -3.24 7.39
C VAL A 130 30.31 -4.62 8.03
N LYS A 131 29.42 -5.58 7.81
CA LYS A 131 29.57 -6.96 8.28
C LYS A 131 30.77 -7.67 7.66
N THR A 132 30.92 -7.69 6.34
CA THR A 132 31.96 -8.45 5.64
C THR A 132 33.37 -7.91 5.91
N SER A 133 33.48 -6.65 6.32
CA SER A 133 34.73 -6.04 6.79
C SER A 133 35.00 -6.24 8.29
N GLY A 134 34.26 -7.13 8.96
CA GLY A 134 34.49 -7.52 10.37
C GLY A 134 33.78 -6.67 11.42
N HIS A 135 32.88 -5.76 11.03
CA HIS A 135 32.21 -4.82 11.93
C HIS A 135 30.72 -5.15 12.13
N GLU A 136 30.33 -6.43 12.09
CA GLU A 136 28.92 -6.85 12.22
C GLU A 136 28.18 -6.26 13.43
N ALA A 137 28.89 -6.07 14.55
CA ALA A 137 28.34 -5.46 15.75
C ALA A 137 27.80 -4.04 15.51
N VAL A 138 28.43 -3.26 14.63
CA VAL A 138 27.96 -1.92 14.25
C VAL A 138 26.63 -2.01 13.51
N SER A 139 26.53 -2.92 12.54
CA SER A 139 25.28 -3.15 11.80
C SER A 139 24.13 -3.59 12.72
N ARG A 140 24.40 -4.48 13.67
CA ARG A 140 23.40 -4.94 14.64
C ARG A 140 22.99 -3.83 15.62
N MET A 141 23.92 -2.99 16.05
CA MET A 141 23.62 -1.83 16.89
C MET A 141 22.68 -0.84 16.17
N ILE A 142 22.95 -0.55 14.89
CA ILE A 142 22.11 0.35 14.09
C ILE A 142 20.71 -0.23 13.92
N ALA A 143 20.62 -1.52 13.56
CA ALA A 143 19.34 -2.21 13.41
C ALA A 143 18.53 -2.19 14.72
N ALA A 144 19.17 -2.34 15.88
CA ALA A 144 18.49 -2.30 17.17
C ALA A 144 17.93 -0.93 17.58
N LYS A 145 18.47 0.17 17.01
CA LYS A 145 18.10 1.54 17.42
C LYS A 145 17.28 2.29 16.37
N THR A 146 17.63 2.14 15.09
CA THR A 146 17.02 2.89 13.98
C THR A 146 16.98 2.02 12.71
N ASN A 147 16.41 0.81 12.80
CA ASN A 147 16.41 -0.15 11.70
C ASN A 147 15.86 0.41 10.38
N LEU A 148 14.90 1.34 10.48
CA LEU A 148 14.12 1.88 9.37
C LEU A 148 14.60 3.27 8.92
N ALA A 149 15.72 3.77 9.46
CA ALA A 149 16.25 5.06 9.07
C ALA A 149 17.03 4.96 7.76
N TYR A 150 17.03 6.05 6.98
CA TYR A 150 17.98 6.20 5.90
C TYR A 150 19.36 6.58 6.45
N VAL A 151 20.43 6.04 5.87
CA VAL A 151 21.82 6.30 6.29
C VAL A 151 22.14 7.79 6.30
N LYS A 152 21.61 8.57 5.34
CA LYS A 152 21.78 10.04 5.32
C LYS A 152 21.29 10.72 6.61
N ASP A 153 20.25 10.18 7.24
CA ASP A 153 19.60 10.73 8.44
C ASP A 153 20.16 10.11 9.73
N MET A 154 21.02 9.09 9.64
CA MET A 154 21.62 8.43 10.80
C MET A 154 22.76 9.25 11.43
N ASN A 155 22.99 9.09 12.72
CA ASN A 155 24.12 9.71 13.42
C ASN A 155 24.82 8.67 14.30
N TYR A 156 25.71 7.89 13.68
CA TYR A 156 26.48 6.82 14.33
C TYR A 156 27.97 7.01 14.06
N PRO A 157 28.75 7.49 15.04
CA PRO A 157 30.20 7.68 14.89
C PRO A 157 30.92 6.42 14.41
N GLU A 158 30.43 5.23 14.77
CA GLU A 158 30.98 3.94 14.34
C GLU A 158 30.79 3.71 12.83
N LEU A 159 29.64 4.09 12.27
CA LEU A 159 29.39 4.02 10.83
C LEU A 159 30.18 5.08 10.08
N ASP A 160 30.23 6.30 10.61
CA ASP A 160 31.00 7.40 10.00
C ASP A 160 32.50 7.08 9.98
N ARG A 161 33.01 6.48 11.07
CA ARG A 161 34.39 6.02 11.16
C ARG A 161 34.67 4.91 10.16
N TRP A 162 33.79 3.90 10.10
CA TRP A 162 33.90 2.84 9.12
C TRP A 162 33.89 3.38 7.68
N ALA A 163 33.00 4.32 7.36
CA ALA A 163 32.91 4.96 6.05
C ALA A 163 34.24 5.66 5.70
N ALA A 164 34.77 6.47 6.63
CA ALA A 164 36.03 7.18 6.44
C ALA A 164 37.22 6.23 6.24
N ASP A 165 37.32 5.15 7.03
CA ASP A 165 38.39 4.15 6.92
C ASP A 165 38.29 3.33 5.62
N ASN A 166 37.09 3.21 5.06
CA ASN A 166 36.82 2.54 3.77
C ASN A 166 36.70 3.51 2.59
N GLY A 167 37.01 4.80 2.79
CA GLY A 167 37.05 5.78 1.71
C GLY A 167 35.68 6.10 1.09
N PHE A 168 34.60 6.04 1.87
CA PHE A 168 33.25 6.45 1.46
C PHE A 168 32.81 7.73 2.17
N SER A 169 32.04 8.56 1.47
CA SER A 169 31.24 9.59 2.13
C SER A 169 29.91 9.00 2.64
N LYS A 170 29.26 9.70 3.55
CA LYS A 170 27.92 9.34 4.03
C LYS A 170 26.87 9.38 2.91
N ASP A 171 27.01 10.32 1.97
CA ASP A 171 26.13 10.42 0.79
C ASP A 171 26.30 9.21 -0.14
N GLU A 172 27.52 8.70 -0.29
CA GLU A 172 27.74 7.47 -1.06
C GLU A 172 27.12 6.24 -0.38
N LEU A 173 27.22 6.14 0.95
CA LEU A 173 26.54 5.06 1.69
C LEU A 173 25.02 5.19 1.62
N ALA A 174 24.48 6.40 1.70
CA ALA A 174 23.06 6.65 1.50
C ALA A 174 22.59 6.25 0.10
N TRP A 175 23.42 6.50 -0.93
CA TRP A 175 23.13 6.07 -2.29
C TRP A 175 23.27 4.56 -2.50
N ILE A 176 24.10 3.87 -1.70
CA ILE A 176 24.16 2.40 -1.68
C ILE A 176 22.92 1.79 -1.01
N GLN A 177 22.28 2.46 -0.05
CA GLN A 177 21.16 1.91 0.73
C GLN A 177 19.82 1.97 -0.05
N PRO A 178 19.26 0.84 -0.52
CA PRO A 178 17.94 0.84 -1.16
C PRO A 178 16.83 0.99 -0.12
N GLY A 179 15.67 1.48 -0.56
CA GLY A 179 14.40 1.19 0.10
C GLY A 179 13.84 -0.14 -0.40
N TYR A 180 13.15 -0.88 0.46
CA TYR A 180 12.55 -2.18 0.12
C TYR A 180 11.03 -2.02 0.05
N PRO A 181 10.37 -2.55 -0.99
CA PRO A 181 8.91 -2.50 -1.06
C PRO A 181 8.32 -3.23 0.15
N PRO A 182 7.03 -3.00 0.47
CA PRO A 182 6.29 -3.90 1.36
C PRO A 182 6.58 -5.36 0.96
N GLY A 183 6.74 -6.22 1.97
CA GLY A 183 6.68 -7.67 1.75
C GLY A 183 5.44 -8.02 0.94
N ASP A 184 5.54 -9.11 0.16
CA ASP A 184 4.61 -9.49 -0.91
C ASP A 184 3.16 -9.04 -0.64
N ASN A 185 2.62 -8.27 -1.60
CA ASN A 185 1.22 -7.89 -1.85
C ASN A 185 0.23 -8.41 -0.78
N PRO A 186 -0.56 -7.56 -0.08
CA PRO A 186 -1.42 -8.02 1.03
C PRO A 186 -2.12 -9.32 0.64
N ASP A 187 -1.94 -10.35 1.47
CA ASP A 187 -2.40 -11.71 1.18
C ASP A 187 -3.80 -11.65 0.55
N GLN A 188 -3.95 -12.22 -0.64
CA GLN A 188 -5.26 -12.24 -1.30
C GLN A 188 -6.25 -12.97 -0.38
N VAL A 189 -7.38 -12.33 -0.11
CA VAL A 189 -8.47 -12.90 0.68
C VAL A 189 -9.20 -13.96 -0.16
N GLY A 190 -8.58 -15.14 -0.29
CA GLY A 190 -9.13 -16.28 -1.03
C GLY A 190 -9.54 -15.94 -2.46
N ASP A 191 -8.67 -15.28 -3.24
CA ASP A 191 -8.92 -14.78 -4.60
C ASP A 191 -9.97 -13.65 -4.74
N GLY A 192 -10.58 -13.19 -3.64
CA GLY A 192 -11.54 -12.08 -3.67
C GLY A 192 -12.89 -12.45 -4.30
N VAL A 193 -13.56 -11.46 -4.91
CA VAL A 193 -14.81 -11.66 -5.68
C VAL A 193 -14.61 -11.21 -7.13
N ASP A 194 -15.46 -11.69 -8.03
CA ASP A 194 -15.38 -11.41 -9.48
C ASP A 194 -16.03 -10.10 -9.93
N GLY A 195 -16.54 -9.31 -8.98
CA GLY A 195 -17.32 -8.10 -9.25
C GLY A 195 -17.06 -6.96 -8.29
N VAL A 196 -17.96 -5.97 -8.31
CA VAL A 196 -17.83 -4.77 -7.49
C VAL A 196 -18.25 -5.08 -6.06
N VAL A 197 -17.39 -4.78 -5.09
CA VAL A 197 -17.75 -4.77 -3.67
C VAL A 197 -18.24 -3.37 -3.30
N ASN A 198 -19.48 -3.27 -2.85
CA ASN A 198 -20.05 -2.01 -2.36
C ASN A 198 -19.98 -1.92 -0.83
N ARG A 199 -19.97 -3.06 -0.13
CA ARG A 199 -19.96 -3.09 1.33
C ARG A 199 -19.13 -4.24 1.88
N LEU A 200 -18.37 -3.92 2.91
CA LEU A 200 -17.77 -4.87 3.84
C LEU A 200 -18.41 -4.69 5.22
N TYR A 201 -18.58 -5.80 5.94
CA TYR A 201 -18.98 -5.79 7.35
C TYR A 201 -18.16 -6.82 8.13
N ALA A 202 -17.36 -6.34 9.09
CA ALA A 202 -16.53 -7.18 9.95
C ALA A 202 -17.31 -7.58 11.21
N ASP A 203 -17.49 -8.88 11.41
CA ASP A 203 -17.98 -9.50 12.64
C ASP A 203 -16.78 -10.14 13.34
N ASP A 204 -16.00 -9.32 14.06
CA ASP A 204 -14.78 -9.75 14.75
C ASP A 204 -15.07 -10.83 15.80
N ALA A 205 -16.23 -10.76 16.46
CA ALA A 205 -16.63 -11.73 17.46
C ALA A 205 -16.96 -13.10 16.85
N GLY A 206 -17.56 -13.10 15.66
CA GLY A 206 -17.86 -14.30 14.88
C GLY A 206 -16.71 -14.80 13.99
N GLY A 207 -15.63 -14.02 13.85
CA GLY A 207 -14.52 -14.32 12.95
C GLY A 207 -14.91 -14.31 11.47
N LYS A 208 -15.82 -13.41 11.07
CA LYS A 208 -16.38 -13.36 9.71
C LYS A 208 -16.26 -11.98 9.11
N LEU A 209 -15.84 -11.92 7.86
CA LEU A 209 -15.93 -10.72 7.03
C LEU A 209 -17.00 -10.93 5.96
N TYR A 210 -18.11 -10.22 6.07
CA TYR A 210 -19.19 -10.23 5.09
C TYR A 210 -18.89 -9.25 3.96
N VAL A 211 -19.22 -9.66 2.74
CA VAL A 211 -18.93 -8.93 1.50
C VAL A 211 -20.20 -8.88 0.67
N GLY A 212 -20.66 -7.66 0.35
CA GLY A 212 -21.83 -7.42 -0.48
C GLY A 212 -21.53 -6.45 -1.61
N GLY A 213 -22.20 -6.64 -2.74
CA GLY A 213 -22.00 -5.80 -3.90
C GLY A 213 -22.74 -6.28 -5.13
N SER A 214 -22.05 -6.28 -6.27
CA SER A 214 -22.52 -6.79 -7.56
C SER A 214 -21.47 -7.78 -8.09
N PHE A 215 -21.64 -9.07 -7.79
CA PHE A 215 -20.70 -10.15 -8.10
C PHE A 215 -21.43 -11.50 -8.17
N SER A 216 -20.83 -12.49 -8.84
CA SER A 216 -21.39 -13.84 -9.01
C SER A 216 -20.53 -14.94 -8.39
N GLN A 217 -19.27 -14.61 -8.03
CA GLN A 217 -18.33 -15.55 -7.43
C GLN A 217 -17.55 -14.92 -6.27
N ALA A 218 -17.22 -15.75 -5.29
CA ALA A 218 -16.30 -15.45 -4.20
C ALA A 218 -15.24 -16.55 -4.14
N GLY A 219 -14.02 -16.24 -4.59
CA GLY A 219 -13.03 -17.24 -4.99
C GLY A 219 -13.59 -18.16 -6.08
N THR A 220 -13.60 -19.47 -5.82
CA THR A 220 -14.20 -20.47 -6.73
C THR A 220 -15.67 -20.79 -6.40
N LEU A 221 -16.21 -20.18 -5.35
CA LEU A 221 -17.57 -20.42 -4.89
C LEU A 221 -18.56 -19.56 -5.66
N GLN A 222 -19.65 -20.16 -6.15
CA GLN A 222 -20.80 -19.43 -6.66
C GLN A 222 -21.50 -18.70 -5.50
N ALA A 223 -21.58 -17.38 -5.59
CA ALA A 223 -22.19 -16.55 -4.56
C ALA A 223 -22.83 -15.32 -5.21
N SER A 224 -24.16 -15.23 -5.15
CA SER A 224 -24.90 -14.12 -5.76
C SER A 224 -24.89 -12.90 -4.83
N ASN A 225 -24.01 -11.94 -5.11
CA ASN A 225 -23.96 -10.58 -4.54
C ASN A 225 -23.76 -10.46 -3.01
N ILE A 226 -23.70 -11.56 -2.27
CA ILE A 226 -23.41 -11.62 -0.83
C ILE A 226 -22.64 -12.91 -0.48
N ALA A 227 -21.58 -12.78 0.30
CA ALA A 227 -20.81 -13.91 0.85
C ALA A 227 -20.16 -13.49 2.16
N TYR A 228 -19.57 -14.45 2.89
CA TYR A 228 -18.62 -14.13 3.93
C TYR A 228 -17.37 -15.01 3.84
N VAL A 229 -16.26 -14.49 4.36
CA VAL A 229 -15.00 -15.21 4.45
C VAL A 229 -14.60 -15.39 5.91
N THR A 230 -14.07 -16.57 6.21
CA THR A 230 -13.41 -16.90 7.49
C THR A 230 -11.93 -17.11 7.24
N GLU A 231 -11.09 -16.74 8.20
CA GLU A 231 -9.65 -16.91 8.15
C GLU A 231 -9.18 -17.84 9.27
N SER A 232 -8.26 -18.75 8.95
CA SER A 232 -7.54 -19.57 9.93
C SER A 232 -6.16 -19.91 9.41
N ASN A 233 -5.10 -19.49 10.11
CA ASN A 233 -3.70 -19.71 9.73
C ASN A 233 -3.38 -19.18 8.32
N ASN A 234 -3.85 -17.97 8.00
CA ASN A 234 -3.77 -17.32 6.69
C ASN A 234 -4.45 -18.09 5.55
N VAL A 235 -5.33 -19.04 5.87
CA VAL A 235 -6.18 -19.72 4.89
C VAL A 235 -7.56 -19.09 4.94
N TYR A 236 -7.94 -18.45 3.84
CA TYR A 236 -9.26 -17.84 3.65
C TYR A 236 -10.22 -18.85 3.04
N THR A 237 -11.39 -19.01 3.65
CA THR A 237 -12.47 -19.87 3.15
C THR A 237 -13.74 -19.05 2.93
N TRP A 238 -14.21 -19.02 1.69
CA TRP A 238 -15.46 -18.38 1.32
C TRP A 238 -16.67 -19.26 1.63
N HIS A 239 -17.75 -18.62 2.06
CA HIS A 239 -19.03 -19.25 2.36
C HIS A 239 -20.17 -18.46 1.71
N ALA A 240 -21.03 -19.19 1.01
CA ALA A 240 -22.24 -18.64 0.40
C ALA A 240 -23.31 -18.46 1.49
N MET A 241 -24.22 -17.52 1.27
CA MET A 241 -25.34 -17.25 2.17
C MET A 241 -26.65 -17.63 1.48
N GLY A 242 -27.02 -18.91 1.58
CA GLY A 242 -28.13 -19.48 0.80
C GLY A 242 -27.88 -19.33 -0.71
N ASP A 243 -28.94 -19.03 -1.47
CA ASP A 243 -28.85 -18.73 -2.90
C ASP A 243 -28.41 -17.27 -3.21
N GLY A 244 -28.09 -16.50 -2.16
CA GLY A 244 -27.63 -15.11 -2.24
C GLY A 244 -28.75 -14.10 -2.49
N ILE A 245 -28.41 -12.97 -3.13
CA ILE A 245 -29.32 -11.86 -3.43
C ILE A 245 -29.32 -11.64 -4.94
N ASN A 246 -30.49 -11.43 -5.55
CA ASN A 246 -30.62 -11.34 -7.02
C ASN A 246 -30.26 -9.96 -7.62
N GLY A 247 -29.74 -9.05 -6.80
CA GLY A 247 -29.37 -7.70 -7.20
C GLY A 247 -28.32 -7.11 -6.27
N THR A 248 -28.00 -5.84 -6.49
CA THR A 248 -26.89 -5.18 -5.82
C THR A 248 -27.15 -5.00 -4.33
N VAL A 249 -26.21 -5.47 -3.49
CA VAL A 249 -26.19 -5.19 -2.05
C VAL A 249 -25.35 -3.93 -1.80
N ASN A 250 -25.94 -2.91 -1.19
CA ASN A 250 -25.28 -1.62 -0.89
C ASN A 250 -24.89 -1.48 0.59
N ALA A 251 -25.58 -2.19 1.49
CA ALA A 251 -25.35 -2.10 2.92
C ALA A 251 -25.52 -3.45 3.63
N ILE A 252 -24.74 -3.66 4.69
CA ILE A 252 -24.73 -4.83 5.55
C ILE A 252 -24.54 -4.37 6.99
N VAL A 253 -25.37 -4.86 7.92
CA VAL A 253 -25.21 -4.70 9.36
C VAL A 253 -25.63 -5.98 10.09
N ALA A 254 -25.12 -6.21 11.30
CA ALA A 254 -25.65 -7.24 12.17
C ALA A 254 -26.39 -6.64 13.38
N LEU A 255 -27.46 -7.30 13.80
CA LEU A 255 -28.23 -6.96 14.99
C LEU A 255 -28.86 -8.22 15.56
N ASN A 256 -28.66 -8.48 16.85
CA ASN A 256 -29.25 -9.62 17.58
C ASN A 256 -29.00 -11.00 16.90
N GLY A 257 -27.78 -11.24 16.44
CA GLY A 257 -27.39 -12.50 15.80
C GLY A 257 -27.88 -12.70 14.36
N LYS A 258 -28.52 -11.67 13.78
CA LYS A 258 -28.98 -11.67 12.38
C LYS A 258 -28.15 -10.70 11.55
N VAL A 259 -27.99 -11.00 10.26
CA VAL A 259 -27.32 -10.11 9.30
C VAL A 259 -28.36 -9.50 8.38
N TYR A 260 -28.43 -8.18 8.34
CA TYR A 260 -29.38 -7.44 7.52
C TYR A 260 -28.65 -6.86 6.32
N VAL A 261 -29.29 -6.94 5.16
CA VAL A 261 -28.77 -6.41 3.90
C VAL A 261 -29.78 -5.44 3.30
N ALA A 262 -29.27 -4.41 2.63
CA ALA A 262 -30.10 -3.48 1.87
C ALA A 262 -29.46 -3.10 0.54
N GLY A 263 -30.28 -2.80 -0.46
CA GLY A 263 -29.81 -2.45 -1.79
C GLY A 263 -30.91 -2.34 -2.84
N ASN A 264 -30.58 -2.75 -4.07
CA ASN A 264 -31.50 -2.81 -5.21
C ASN A 264 -31.65 -4.26 -5.67
N PHE A 265 -32.63 -4.96 -5.10
CA PHE A 265 -32.92 -6.36 -5.37
C PHE A 265 -34.40 -6.65 -5.10
N THR A 266 -34.91 -7.74 -5.65
CA THR A 266 -36.31 -8.18 -5.47
C THR A 266 -36.43 -9.52 -4.77
N GLU A 267 -35.34 -10.28 -4.66
CA GLU A 267 -35.32 -11.60 -4.05
C GLU A 267 -34.07 -11.76 -3.17
N ALA A 268 -34.25 -12.49 -2.07
CA ALA A 268 -33.19 -12.94 -1.18
C ALA A 268 -33.39 -14.44 -0.93
N GLY A 269 -32.42 -15.25 -1.35
CA GLY A 269 -32.61 -16.68 -1.48
C GLY A 269 -33.71 -17.00 -2.50
N ASP A 270 -34.67 -17.82 -2.08
CA ASP A 270 -35.87 -18.18 -2.84
C ASP A 270 -37.11 -17.33 -2.46
N GLN A 271 -36.94 -16.32 -1.60
CA GLN A 271 -38.03 -15.49 -1.08
C GLN A 271 -38.12 -14.14 -1.79
N ALA A 272 -39.35 -13.70 -2.07
CA ALA A 272 -39.62 -12.33 -2.48
C ALA A 272 -39.31 -11.35 -1.34
N ALA A 273 -38.23 -10.59 -1.48
CA ALA A 273 -37.74 -9.65 -0.49
C ALA A 273 -37.22 -8.42 -1.22
N THR A 274 -38.04 -7.37 -1.29
CA THR A 274 -37.68 -6.17 -2.05
C THR A 274 -36.80 -5.26 -1.20
N ASN A 275 -35.60 -4.97 -1.71
CA ASN A 275 -34.59 -4.03 -1.20
C ASN A 275 -34.01 -4.24 0.20
N VAL A 276 -34.72 -4.85 1.15
CA VAL A 276 -34.23 -5.11 2.51
C VAL A 276 -34.60 -6.51 2.96
N ALA A 277 -33.61 -7.26 3.44
CA ALA A 277 -33.77 -8.62 3.92
C ALA A 277 -32.84 -8.89 5.11
N TYR A 278 -33.08 -9.97 5.84
CA TYR A 278 -32.12 -10.47 6.83
C TYR A 278 -31.88 -11.96 6.72
N TRP A 279 -30.66 -12.38 7.07
CA TRP A 279 -30.22 -13.74 7.24
C TRP A 279 -30.25 -14.11 8.72
N ASP A 280 -30.91 -15.21 9.05
CA ASP A 280 -31.01 -15.71 10.43
C ASP A 280 -29.93 -16.71 10.83
N GLY A 281 -28.99 -17.01 9.93
CA GLY A 281 -28.00 -18.07 10.06
C GLY A 281 -28.27 -19.26 9.13
N SER A 282 -29.49 -19.39 8.62
CA SER A 282 -29.95 -20.53 7.81
C SER A 282 -30.82 -20.15 6.62
N SER A 283 -31.57 -19.05 6.69
CA SER A 283 -32.50 -18.63 5.64
C SER A 283 -32.64 -17.12 5.56
N TRP A 284 -33.01 -16.64 4.38
CA TRP A 284 -33.32 -15.24 4.12
C TRP A 284 -34.78 -14.94 4.46
N HIS A 285 -35.02 -13.75 5.02
CA HIS A 285 -36.34 -13.26 5.40
C HIS A 285 -36.55 -11.83 4.92
N SER A 286 -37.74 -11.56 4.38
CA SER A 286 -38.15 -10.23 3.94
C SER A 286 -38.37 -9.28 5.14
N MET A 287 -38.00 -8.00 4.97
CA MET A 287 -38.18 -6.94 5.97
C MET A 287 -39.26 -5.94 5.56
N GLY A 288 -40.38 -6.44 5.06
CA GLY A 288 -41.43 -5.58 4.50
C GLY A 288 -41.05 -5.02 3.14
N CYS A 289 -41.78 -4.01 2.71
CA CYS A 289 -41.79 -3.56 1.32
C CYS A 289 -41.30 -2.11 1.22
N THR A 290 -40.37 -1.87 0.30
CA THR A 290 -39.97 -0.56 -0.21
C THR A 290 -39.92 -0.62 -1.74
N TYR A 291 -39.96 0.54 -2.40
CA TYR A 291 -39.79 0.65 -3.85
C TYR A 291 -38.70 1.66 -4.18
N GLY A 292 -37.61 1.22 -4.80
CA GLY A 292 -36.51 2.10 -5.20
C GLY A 292 -35.15 1.49 -4.88
N THR A 293 -34.21 2.31 -4.45
CA THR A 293 -32.88 1.86 -4.04
C THR A 293 -32.54 2.35 -2.65
N ILE A 294 -32.15 1.42 -1.79
CA ILE A 294 -31.57 1.73 -0.48
C ILE A 294 -30.06 1.85 -0.64
N TYR A 295 -29.48 2.97 -0.23
CA TYR A 295 -28.05 3.23 -0.31
C TYR A 295 -27.32 2.90 0.99
N ASP A 296 -27.97 3.04 2.14
CA ASP A 296 -27.37 2.68 3.43
C ASP A 296 -28.40 2.09 4.41
N LEU A 297 -27.90 1.26 5.32
CA LEU A 297 -28.63 0.63 6.41
C LEU A 297 -27.74 0.66 7.65
N ILE A 298 -28.26 1.21 8.74
CA ILE A 298 -27.53 1.34 10.00
C ILE A 298 -28.36 0.87 11.19
N VAL A 299 -27.66 0.55 12.28
CA VAL A 299 -28.25 0.33 13.60
C VAL A 299 -27.96 1.57 14.45
N TYR A 300 -29.01 2.18 15.01
CA TYR A 300 -28.89 3.25 15.99
C TYR A 300 -29.85 2.99 17.14
N LYS A 301 -29.33 3.00 18.39
CA LYS A 301 -30.11 2.70 19.60
C LYS A 301 -30.93 1.39 19.50
N ASN A 302 -30.32 0.35 18.93
CA ASN A 302 -30.93 -0.97 18.73
C ASN A 302 -32.13 -0.98 17.77
N GLU A 303 -32.28 0.07 16.96
CA GLU A 303 -33.28 0.19 15.90
C GLU A 303 -32.59 0.27 14.53
N LEU A 304 -33.27 -0.21 13.49
CA LEU A 304 -32.77 -0.19 12.11
C LEU A 304 -33.28 1.04 11.38
N TYR A 305 -32.38 1.69 10.64
CA TYR A 305 -32.67 2.83 9.79
C TYR A 305 -32.11 2.61 8.40
N ILE A 306 -32.92 2.89 7.39
CA ILE A 306 -32.52 2.86 5.97
C ILE A 306 -32.53 4.27 5.40
N SER A 307 -31.66 4.53 4.43
CA SER A 307 -31.68 5.76 3.64
C SER A 307 -31.45 5.48 2.16
N GLY A 308 -32.02 6.32 1.30
CA GLY A 308 -31.96 6.11 -0.14
C GLY A 308 -32.92 6.94 -0.97
N SER A 309 -33.17 6.46 -2.19
CA SER A 309 -34.20 6.97 -3.09
C SER A 309 -35.29 5.92 -3.19
N PHE A 310 -36.26 5.94 -2.29
CA PHE A 310 -37.29 4.91 -2.20
C PHE A 310 -38.62 5.42 -1.63
N ASP A 311 -39.67 4.63 -1.83
CA ASP A 311 -40.96 4.75 -1.16
C ASP A 311 -41.13 3.64 -0.12
N VAL A 312 -41.88 3.90 0.94
CA VAL A 312 -42.38 2.85 1.86
C VAL A 312 -43.83 2.50 1.51
N CYS A 313 -44.13 1.20 1.43
CA CYS A 313 -45.43 0.73 0.91
C CYS A 313 -46.63 1.13 1.81
N ALA A 314 -46.39 1.40 3.10
CA ALA A 314 -47.42 1.86 4.03
C ALA A 314 -47.83 3.33 3.83
N ALA A 315 -46.98 4.17 3.24
CA ALA A 315 -47.23 5.61 3.05
C ALA A 315 -47.40 6.01 1.58
N MET A 316 -46.82 5.24 0.63
CA MET A 316 -46.81 5.54 -0.81
C MET A 316 -46.37 7.00 -1.11
N SER A 317 -45.31 7.44 -0.44
CA SER A 317 -44.71 8.77 -0.58
C SER A 317 -43.19 8.65 -0.61
N ASP A 318 -42.52 9.54 -1.33
CA ASP A 318 -41.05 9.60 -1.41
C ASP A 318 -40.47 9.75 0.01
N VAL A 319 -39.82 8.70 0.50
CA VAL A 319 -39.22 8.64 1.83
C VAL A 319 -37.74 8.35 1.67
N HIS A 320 -36.90 9.35 1.96
CA HIS A 320 -35.45 9.18 1.83
C HIS A 320 -34.80 8.56 3.07
N VAL A 321 -35.51 8.50 4.20
CA VAL A 321 -35.06 7.89 5.46
C VAL A 321 -36.24 7.23 6.16
N ALA A 322 -36.09 5.97 6.56
CA ALA A 322 -37.12 5.25 7.30
C ALA A 322 -36.54 4.42 8.45
N ARG A 323 -37.34 4.20 9.49
CA ARG A 323 -37.03 3.35 10.65
C ARG A 323 -37.91 2.10 10.64
N TRP A 324 -37.34 0.95 10.99
CA TRP A 324 -38.11 -0.28 11.23
C TRP A 324 -38.83 -0.22 12.58
N ASN A 325 -40.13 -0.49 12.61
CA ASN A 325 -40.92 -0.52 13.86
C ASN A 325 -41.21 -1.95 14.37
N GLY A 326 -40.61 -2.99 13.78
CA GLY A 326 -40.90 -4.39 14.07
C GLY A 326 -41.85 -5.07 13.08
N SER A 327 -42.58 -4.30 12.27
CA SER A 327 -43.53 -4.81 11.28
C SER A 327 -43.48 -4.09 9.93
N ASN A 328 -43.17 -2.79 9.93
CA ASN A 328 -43.16 -1.94 8.75
C ASN A 328 -42.05 -0.88 8.85
N TRP A 329 -41.59 -0.41 7.69
CA TRP A 329 -40.78 0.80 7.57
C TRP A 329 -41.65 2.04 7.78
N GLN A 330 -41.19 2.97 8.60
CA GLN A 330 -41.87 4.21 8.93
C GLN A 330 -40.97 5.39 8.56
N GLN A 331 -41.53 6.39 7.89
CA GLN A 331 -40.83 7.66 7.68
C GLN A 331 -40.41 8.26 9.04
N VAL A 332 -39.24 8.89 9.06
CA VAL A 332 -38.67 9.56 10.24
C VAL A 332 -38.68 11.06 10.05
#